data_AF-X1P8J6-F1
#
_entry.id   AF-X1P8J6-F1
#
_cell.length_a   1.000
_cell.length_b   1.000
_cell.length_c   1.000
_cell.angle_alpha   90.00
_cell.angle_beta   90.00
_cell.angle_gamma   90.00
#
_symmetry.space_group_name_H-M   'P 1'
#
loop_
_entity.id
_entity.type
_entity.pdbx_description
1 polymer ?
#
loop_
_entity_poly.entity_id
_entity_poly.type
_entity_poly.pdbx_seq_one_letter_code
_entity_poly.pdbx_strand_id
1 'polypeptide(L)'
;SATGYTSGTWSMTIAPGVSLYDSSDNLIKTFAPTSTSPVAETGDADPTTQKYSVDYVQDAINASVAGDTVKLGDGIYELDTAISLNKKVTLTSVNGASSTSLRPIAESNWHAGASDIAIVVGISGTATYPVVVDGLTFDRLRSGVEFDQGVFNNGWNYVSVTNNIFNYVIPGYQADSEWGNVVTVMVHTQLGGGGAAVITSATVSNNTFSNCTSFTTGPLSSGNIHVITKVGSLAITGVAISGNTISGNGVGISVNGYNAN
;
A
#
# COMPACT_ATOMS: atom_id res chain seq x y z
N SER A 1 36.74 0.85 -33.68
CA SER A 1 37.11 0.39 -32.34
C SER A 1 36.47 1.33 -31.33
N ALA A 2 35.73 0.81 -30.35
CA ALA A 2 35.23 1.64 -29.24
C ALA A 2 36.23 1.51 -28.08
N THR A 3 37.16 2.46 -27.99
CA THR A 3 38.00 2.71 -26.82
C THR A 3 37.21 3.61 -25.86
N GLY A 4 36.84 3.13 -24.67
CA GLY A 4 36.30 4.05 -23.66
C GLY A 4 35.48 3.54 -22.47
N TYR A 5 35.19 2.24 -22.31
CA TYR A 5 34.48 1.78 -21.10
C TYR A 5 35.45 1.12 -20.12
N THR A 6 35.83 1.81 -19.05
CA THR A 6 36.80 1.31 -18.05
C THR A 6 36.17 0.49 -16.93
N SER A 7 34.86 0.58 -16.70
CA SER A 7 34.01 -0.37 -15.95
C SER A 7 32.74 0.38 -15.53
N GLY A 8 31.56 -0.21 -15.72
CA GLY A 8 30.33 0.22 -15.06
C GLY A 8 30.00 -0.78 -13.95
N THR A 9 29.86 -0.30 -12.72
CA THR A 9 29.29 -1.10 -11.64
C THR A 9 27.77 -0.98 -11.72
N TRP A 10 27.08 -2.08 -12.03
CA TRP A 10 25.63 -2.13 -12.02
C TRP A 10 25.19 -2.68 -10.66
N SER A 11 24.58 -1.87 -9.82
CA SER A 11 23.85 -2.33 -8.64
C SER A 11 22.47 -2.83 -9.09
N MET A 12 22.18 -4.10 -8.83
CA MET A 12 20.91 -4.75 -9.18
C MET A 12 20.06 -4.99 -7.94
N THR A 13 18.76 -4.71 -8.03
CA THR A 13 17.79 -5.04 -7.00
C THR A 13 17.16 -6.38 -7.36
N ILE A 14 17.42 -7.41 -6.56
CA ILE A 14 16.70 -8.69 -6.62
C ILE A 14 15.52 -8.58 -5.66
N ALA A 15 14.33 -9.03 -6.08
CA ALA A 15 13.14 -8.99 -5.21
C ALA A 15 13.43 -9.75 -3.90
N PRO A 16 13.26 -9.13 -2.72
CA PRO A 16 13.56 -9.82 -1.47
C PRO A 16 12.55 -10.94 -1.18
N GLY A 17 12.99 -11.97 -0.47
CA GLY A 17 12.14 -13.10 -0.11
C GLY A 17 10.94 -12.69 0.74
N VAL A 18 9.80 -13.34 0.52
CA VAL A 18 8.54 -13.16 1.25
C VAL A 18 8.23 -14.45 2.00
N SER A 19 8.01 -14.38 3.30
CA SER A 19 7.74 -15.56 4.13
C SER A 19 6.33 -15.53 4.70
N LEU A 20 5.61 -16.63 4.53
CA LEU A 20 4.28 -16.85 5.11
C LEU A 20 4.41 -17.63 6.41
N TYR A 21 3.80 -17.11 7.47
CA TYR A 21 3.72 -17.69 8.80
C TYR A 21 2.27 -17.95 9.17
N ASP A 22 2.02 -19.05 9.88
CA ASP A 22 0.69 -19.33 10.43
C ASP A 22 0.36 -18.40 11.61
N SER A 23 -0.89 -18.45 12.08
CA SER A 23 -1.33 -17.71 13.27
C SER A 23 -0.60 -18.04 14.58
N SER A 24 0.22 -19.10 14.60
CA SER A 24 1.10 -19.47 15.72
C SER A 24 2.57 -19.07 15.50
N ASP A 25 2.84 -18.26 14.47
CA ASP A 25 4.16 -17.79 14.04
C ASP A 25 5.12 -18.91 13.60
N ASN A 26 4.60 -20.03 13.11
CA ASN A 26 5.41 -21.05 12.44
C ASN A 26 5.58 -20.73 10.97
N LEU A 27 6.81 -20.82 10.45
CA LEU A 27 7.09 -20.64 9.02
C LEU A 27 6.40 -21.75 8.21
N ILE A 28 5.48 -21.35 7.32
CA ILE A 28 4.81 -22.25 6.38
C ILE A 28 5.64 -22.40 5.11
N LYS A 29 6.02 -21.27 4.49
CA LYS A 29 6.68 -21.24 3.19
C LYS A 29 7.37 -19.90 2.95
N THR A 30 8.48 -19.94 2.22
CA THR A 30 9.11 -18.76 1.63
C THR A 30 8.88 -18.73 0.12
N PHE A 31 8.46 -17.58 -0.37
CA PHE A 31 8.27 -17.20 -1.76
C PHE A 31 9.41 -16.23 -2.11
N ALA A 32 10.37 -16.67 -2.89
CA ALA A 32 11.54 -15.87 -3.22
C ALA A 32 11.95 -16.14 -4.67
N PRO A 33 12.66 -15.19 -5.30
CA PRO A 33 13.32 -15.46 -6.56
C PRO A 33 14.28 -16.65 -6.42
N THR A 34 14.23 -17.55 -7.39
CA THR A 34 15.19 -18.61 -7.66
C THR A 34 16.42 -18.15 -8.46
N SER A 35 16.39 -16.94 -9.00
CA SER A 35 17.34 -16.31 -9.91
C SER A 35 17.78 -14.96 -9.36
N THR A 36 19.06 -14.65 -9.57
CA THR A 36 19.64 -13.34 -9.26
C THR A 36 19.53 -12.37 -10.45
N SER A 37 18.72 -12.70 -11.47
CA SER A 37 18.52 -11.89 -12.68
C SER A 37 17.90 -10.53 -12.35
N PRO A 38 18.37 -9.43 -12.97
CA PRO A 38 17.89 -8.07 -12.71
C PRO A 38 16.52 -7.75 -13.34
N VAL A 39 15.97 -8.70 -14.10
CA VAL A 39 14.66 -8.61 -14.73
C VAL A 39 13.82 -9.72 -14.10
N ALA A 40 12.54 -9.45 -13.87
CA ALA A 40 11.54 -10.38 -13.35
C ALA A 40 11.80 -11.83 -13.81
N GLU A 41 11.57 -12.79 -12.92
CA GLU A 41 11.94 -14.18 -13.19
C GLU A 41 11.14 -14.72 -14.36
N THR A 42 11.80 -14.91 -15.51
CA THR A 42 11.30 -15.80 -16.54
C THR A 42 11.74 -17.21 -16.14
N GLY A 43 10.84 -18.00 -15.55
CA GLY A 43 11.09 -19.42 -15.32
C GLY A 43 11.22 -20.23 -16.63
N ASP A 44 10.77 -19.67 -17.76
CA ASP A 44 10.60 -20.36 -19.05
C ASP A 44 10.98 -19.49 -20.28
N ALA A 45 11.64 -18.34 -20.09
CA ALA A 45 11.96 -17.35 -21.12
C ALA A 45 10.74 -16.71 -21.83
N ASP A 46 9.52 -16.87 -21.31
CA ASP A 46 8.33 -16.19 -21.80
C ASP A 46 8.16 -14.83 -21.09
N PRO A 47 8.16 -13.69 -21.81
CA PRO A 47 7.92 -12.38 -21.21
C PRO A 47 6.52 -12.24 -20.57
N THR A 48 5.60 -13.18 -20.80
CA THR A 48 4.25 -13.19 -20.19
C THR A 48 4.15 -13.95 -18.87
N THR A 49 5.21 -14.66 -18.46
CA THR A 49 5.28 -15.40 -17.18
C THR A 49 6.24 -14.75 -16.18
N GLN A 50 6.69 -13.53 -16.50
CA GLN A 50 7.61 -12.76 -15.68
C GLN A 50 7.05 -12.48 -14.30
N LYS A 51 7.76 -12.89 -13.25
CA LYS A 51 7.42 -12.53 -11.86
C LYS A 51 8.15 -11.30 -11.35
N TYR A 52 7.38 -10.30 -10.96
CA TYR A 52 7.83 -9.09 -10.27
C TYR A 52 7.75 -9.25 -8.76
N SER A 53 8.30 -8.28 -8.02
CA SER A 53 8.32 -8.32 -6.55
C SER A 53 6.91 -8.47 -5.97
N VAL A 54 5.91 -7.83 -6.60
CA VAL A 54 4.50 -7.91 -6.19
C VAL A 54 3.94 -9.32 -6.29
N ASP A 55 4.38 -10.14 -7.27
CA ASP A 55 3.84 -11.48 -7.49
C ASP A 55 4.17 -12.42 -6.34
N TYR A 56 5.39 -12.31 -5.77
CA TYR A 56 5.76 -13.11 -4.59
C TYR A 56 4.95 -12.71 -3.36
N VAL A 57 4.65 -11.42 -3.20
CA VAL A 57 3.77 -10.93 -2.13
C VAL A 57 2.35 -11.45 -2.34
N GLN A 58 1.83 -11.36 -3.56
CA GLN A 58 0.47 -11.77 -3.89
C GLN A 58 0.30 -13.29 -3.81
N ASP A 59 1.30 -14.08 -4.19
CA ASP A 59 1.32 -15.54 -3.99
C ASP A 59 1.26 -15.91 -2.51
N ALA A 60 2.05 -15.23 -1.66
CA ALA A 60 2.02 -15.45 -0.22
C ALA A 60 0.65 -15.10 0.38
N ILE A 61 0.05 -13.98 -0.04
CA ILE A 61 -1.32 -13.61 0.35
C ILE A 61 -2.32 -14.64 -0.15
N ASN A 62 -2.26 -15.06 -1.42
CA ASN A 62 -3.21 -16.02 -1.97
C ASN A 62 -3.16 -17.39 -1.28
N ALA A 63 -1.97 -17.82 -0.84
CA ALA A 63 -1.75 -19.05 -0.09
C ALA A 63 -2.18 -18.96 1.39
N SER A 64 -2.33 -17.76 1.93
CA SER A 64 -2.66 -17.53 3.34
C SER A 64 -4.10 -17.89 3.69
N VAL A 65 -4.29 -18.21 4.98
CA VAL A 65 -5.59 -18.29 5.65
C VAL A 65 -5.76 -17.12 6.63
N ALA A 66 -6.98 -16.98 7.17
CA ALA A 66 -7.27 -15.89 8.10
C ALA A 66 -6.41 -16.00 9.38
N GLY A 67 -5.74 -14.91 9.75
CA GLY A 67 -4.85 -14.82 10.90
C GLY A 67 -3.38 -15.05 10.59
N ASP A 68 -3.03 -15.46 9.37
CA ASP A 68 -1.64 -15.64 8.97
C ASP A 68 -0.90 -14.30 8.85
N THR A 69 0.44 -14.39 8.87
CA THR A 69 1.34 -13.25 8.69
C THR A 69 2.23 -13.45 7.47
N VAL A 70 2.21 -12.49 6.55
CA VAL A 70 3.12 -12.37 5.42
C VAL A 70 4.23 -11.39 5.80
N LYS A 71 5.46 -11.89 5.96
CA LYS A 71 6.65 -11.08 6.30
C LYS A 71 7.51 -10.84 5.05
N LEU A 72 7.75 -9.59 4.73
CA LEU A 72 8.63 -9.13 3.66
C LEU A 72 10.05 -9.01 4.20
N GLY A 73 11.01 -9.61 3.49
CA GLY A 73 12.43 -9.46 3.80
C GLY A 73 12.94 -8.03 3.56
N ASP A 74 14.21 -7.82 3.92
CA ASP A 74 14.88 -6.54 3.72
C ASP A 74 15.11 -6.26 2.24
N GLY A 75 14.78 -5.04 1.81
CA GLY A 75 15.07 -4.55 0.48
C GLY A 75 13.93 -3.73 -0.12
N ILE A 76 13.97 -3.62 -1.45
CA ILE A 76 13.05 -2.79 -2.23
C ILE A 76 12.17 -3.71 -3.07
N TYR A 77 10.87 -3.54 -2.93
CA TYR A 77 9.83 -4.18 -3.72
C TYR A 77 9.27 -3.16 -4.70
N GLU A 78 9.74 -3.22 -5.94
CA GLU A 78 9.15 -2.46 -7.04
C GLU A 78 7.81 -3.10 -7.43
N LEU A 79 6.75 -2.29 -7.45
CA LEU A 79 5.37 -2.75 -7.63
C LEU A 79 4.83 -2.26 -8.98
N ASP A 80 4.74 -3.16 -9.95
CA ASP A 80 4.11 -2.92 -11.25
C ASP A 80 2.57 -3.00 -11.18
N THR A 81 2.03 -3.49 -10.06
CA THR A 81 0.61 -3.43 -9.71
C THR A 81 0.44 -3.22 -8.20
N ALA A 82 -0.77 -2.83 -7.77
CA ALA A 82 -1.08 -2.72 -6.34
C ALA A 82 -1.14 -4.11 -5.67
N ILE A 83 -0.60 -4.22 -4.45
CA ILE A 83 -0.79 -5.41 -3.61
C ILE A 83 -2.26 -5.47 -3.17
N SER A 84 -2.93 -6.59 -3.42
CA SER A 84 -4.32 -6.80 -3.01
C SER A 84 -4.40 -7.59 -1.71
N LEU A 85 -4.79 -6.92 -0.61
CA LEU A 85 -5.10 -7.57 0.66
C LEU A 85 -6.54 -8.10 0.63
N ASN A 86 -6.74 -9.20 -0.09
CA ASN A 86 -8.01 -9.93 -0.23
C ASN A 86 -8.19 -11.04 0.82
N LYS A 87 -7.27 -11.14 1.78
CA LYS A 87 -7.29 -12.07 2.93
C LYS A 87 -7.15 -11.31 4.24
N LYS A 88 -7.57 -11.94 5.33
CA LYS A 88 -7.48 -11.42 6.71
C LYS A 88 -6.09 -11.71 7.28
N VAL A 89 -5.08 -11.01 6.79
CA VAL A 89 -3.67 -11.25 7.13
C VAL A 89 -3.00 -10.00 7.69
N THR A 90 -1.87 -10.23 8.34
CA THR A 90 -0.87 -9.20 8.61
C THR A 90 0.17 -9.20 7.50
N LEU A 91 0.34 -8.09 6.79
CA LEU A 91 1.47 -7.84 5.90
C LEU A 91 2.47 -6.94 6.63
N THR A 92 3.70 -7.42 6.83
CA THR A 92 4.70 -6.71 7.61
C THR A 92 6.13 -6.91 7.10
N SER A 93 7.07 -6.08 7.56
CA SER A 93 8.51 -6.31 7.37
C SER A 93 9.07 -7.26 8.42
N VAL A 94 10.10 -8.03 8.07
CA VAL A 94 10.89 -8.82 9.02
C VAL A 94 11.63 -7.93 10.03
N ASN A 95 12.23 -6.83 9.59
CA ASN A 95 13.10 -5.97 10.40
C ASN A 95 12.56 -4.53 10.57
N GLY A 96 11.28 -4.32 10.23
CA GLY A 96 10.58 -3.05 10.37
C GLY A 96 10.78 -2.08 9.20
N ALA A 97 10.10 -0.93 9.29
CA ALA A 97 9.89 -0.04 8.15
C ALA A 97 11.20 0.44 7.50
N SER A 98 12.27 0.67 8.27
CA SER A 98 13.56 1.13 7.75
C SER A 98 14.24 0.15 6.79
N SER A 99 13.84 -1.12 6.78
CA SER A 99 14.51 -2.18 6.04
C SER A 99 13.73 -2.66 4.82
N THR A 100 12.44 -2.37 4.73
CA THR A 100 11.57 -2.84 3.63
C THR A 100 10.84 -1.67 2.99
N SER A 101 11.09 -1.44 1.70
CA SER A 101 10.46 -0.37 0.91
C SER A 101 9.56 -0.93 -0.19
N LEU A 102 8.33 -0.45 -0.27
CA LEU A 102 7.40 -0.64 -1.38
C LEU A 102 7.47 0.58 -2.30
N ARG A 103 7.68 0.36 -3.61
CA ARG A 103 7.84 1.42 -4.61
C ARG A 103 7.00 1.15 -5.84
N PRO A 104 5.79 1.74 -5.96
CA PRO A 104 5.01 1.68 -7.19
C PRO A 104 5.82 2.19 -8.40
N ILE A 105 5.74 1.46 -9.52
CA ILE A 105 6.47 1.77 -10.76
C ILE A 105 5.56 2.00 -11.96
N ALA A 106 4.28 1.65 -11.86
CA ALA A 106 3.30 1.76 -12.93
C ALA A 106 1.97 2.31 -12.42
N GLU A 107 1.27 3.00 -13.32
CA GLU A 107 -0.09 3.46 -13.09
C GLU A 107 -1.04 2.28 -12.89
N SER A 108 -1.68 2.21 -11.72
CA SER A 108 -2.72 1.21 -11.50
C SER A 108 -4.00 1.69 -12.20
N ASN A 109 -4.42 0.95 -13.23
CA ASN A 109 -5.65 1.24 -13.98
C ASN A 109 -6.92 0.74 -13.24
N TRP A 110 -6.84 0.51 -11.92
CA TRP A 110 -7.89 -0.17 -11.16
C TRP A 110 -9.21 0.62 -11.14
N HIS A 111 -9.16 1.95 -11.28
CA HIS A 111 -10.32 2.80 -11.48
C HIS A 111 -10.08 3.85 -12.58
N ALA A 112 -11.15 4.36 -13.18
CA ALA A 112 -11.15 5.15 -14.43
C ALA A 112 -10.46 6.55 -14.37
N GLY A 113 -9.61 6.77 -13.38
CA GLY A 113 -8.58 7.80 -13.33
C GLY A 113 -7.36 7.13 -12.71
N ALA A 114 -6.25 7.05 -13.46
CA ALA A 114 -5.03 6.41 -13.03
C ALA A 114 -4.63 6.92 -11.63
N SER A 115 -4.54 6.00 -10.67
CA SER A 115 -3.97 6.30 -9.35
C SER A 115 -2.91 5.26 -9.05
N ASP A 116 -1.72 5.72 -8.72
CA ASP A 116 -0.61 4.85 -8.32
C ASP A 116 -0.84 4.43 -6.85
N ILE A 117 -1.33 3.21 -6.64
CA ILE A 117 -1.66 2.67 -5.32
C ILE A 117 -0.69 1.54 -4.97
N ALA A 118 -0.04 1.61 -3.80
CA ALA A 118 0.82 0.51 -3.35
C ALA A 118 0.01 -0.67 -2.77
N ILE A 119 -0.98 -0.40 -1.92
CA ILE A 119 -1.84 -1.43 -1.29
C ILE A 119 -3.31 -1.08 -1.44
N VAL A 120 -4.10 -2.04 -1.92
CA VAL A 120 -5.57 -2.00 -1.89
C VAL A 120 -6.07 -3.02 -0.87
N VAL A 121 -6.83 -2.56 0.12
CA VAL A 121 -7.56 -3.46 1.02
C VAL A 121 -8.83 -3.91 0.33
N GLY A 122 -9.02 -5.23 0.22
CA GLY A 122 -10.09 -5.86 -0.53
C GLY A 122 -11.09 -6.64 0.32
N ILE A 123 -10.95 -6.66 1.65
CA ILE A 123 -11.84 -7.40 2.54
C ILE A 123 -11.86 -6.81 3.96
N SER A 124 -12.98 -6.95 4.67
CA SER A 124 -13.03 -6.70 6.12
C SER A 124 -12.30 -7.78 6.90
N GLY A 125 -11.50 -7.36 7.87
CA GLY A 125 -11.02 -8.21 8.95
C GLY A 125 -12.12 -8.55 9.96
N THR A 126 -11.70 -9.08 11.10
CA THR A 126 -12.52 -9.23 12.31
C THR A 126 -11.73 -8.79 13.53
N ALA A 127 -12.38 -8.70 14.70
CA ALA A 127 -11.67 -8.44 15.95
C ALA A 127 -10.57 -9.48 16.26
N THR A 128 -10.75 -10.72 15.81
CA THR A 128 -9.76 -11.80 15.98
C THR A 128 -8.68 -11.78 14.90
N TYR A 129 -9.09 -11.55 13.64
CA TYR A 129 -8.19 -11.58 12.47
C TYR A 129 -8.37 -10.28 11.67
N PRO A 130 -7.78 -9.16 12.12
CA PRO A 130 -7.79 -7.92 11.38
C PRO A 130 -7.00 -8.06 10.07
N VAL A 131 -7.23 -7.13 9.13
CA VAL A 131 -6.29 -6.89 8.03
C VAL A 131 -5.28 -5.85 8.52
N VAL A 132 -3.99 -6.16 8.47
CA VAL A 132 -2.95 -5.31 9.04
C VAL A 132 -1.87 -5.00 8.01
N VAL A 133 -1.52 -3.73 7.88
CA VAL A 133 -0.37 -3.21 7.15
C VAL A 133 0.57 -2.59 8.18
N ASP A 134 1.69 -3.26 8.46
CA ASP A 134 2.55 -2.90 9.58
C ASP A 134 4.04 -2.83 9.23
N GLY A 135 4.72 -1.76 9.65
CA GLY A 135 6.18 -1.74 9.61
C GLY A 135 6.78 -1.72 8.21
N LEU A 136 6.15 -1.03 7.25
CA LEU A 136 6.63 -0.90 5.88
C LEU A 136 6.99 0.56 5.54
N THR A 137 7.96 0.75 4.65
CA THR A 137 8.20 2.04 4.00
C THR A 137 7.51 2.09 2.64
N PHE A 138 6.82 3.19 2.36
CA PHE A 138 6.25 3.53 1.07
C PHE A 138 7.03 4.72 0.53
N ASP A 139 7.69 4.56 -0.61
CA ASP A 139 8.56 5.59 -1.19
C ASP A 139 8.45 5.61 -2.70
N ARG A 140 8.78 6.76 -3.30
CA ARG A 140 8.82 6.90 -4.76
C ARG A 140 9.90 6.00 -5.37
N LEU A 141 9.69 5.55 -6.60
CA LEU A 141 10.67 4.76 -7.36
C LEU A 141 12.04 5.45 -7.46
N ARG A 142 12.03 6.75 -7.82
CA ARG A 142 13.21 7.58 -8.01
C ARG A 142 12.87 9.06 -7.84
N SER A 143 13.88 9.90 -7.67
CA SER A 143 13.69 11.35 -7.59
C SER A 143 12.94 11.90 -8.82
N GLY A 144 11.95 12.75 -8.57
CA GLY A 144 11.10 13.34 -9.62
C GLY A 144 10.00 12.43 -10.14
N VAL A 145 9.84 11.21 -9.59
CA VAL A 145 8.65 10.38 -9.76
C VAL A 145 7.84 10.47 -8.47
N GLU A 146 6.52 10.47 -8.60
CA GLU A 146 5.54 10.54 -7.53
C GLU A 146 4.62 9.32 -7.64
N PHE A 147 3.89 9.01 -6.57
CA PHE A 147 2.80 8.05 -6.60
C PHE A 147 1.72 8.50 -5.61
N ASP A 148 0.47 8.12 -5.88
CA ASP A 148 -0.68 8.81 -5.31
C ASP A 148 -1.08 8.32 -3.92
N GLN A 149 -0.96 7.00 -3.67
CA GLN A 149 -1.47 6.39 -2.46
C GLN A 149 -0.59 5.24 -1.94
N GLY A 150 -0.34 5.27 -0.63
CA GLY A 150 0.26 4.15 0.07
C GLY A 150 -0.75 3.05 0.36
N VAL A 151 -1.86 3.40 1.02
CA VAL A 151 -2.89 2.43 1.41
C VAL A 151 -4.29 2.95 1.10
N PHE A 152 -5.04 2.16 0.32
CA PHE A 152 -6.43 2.40 -0.01
C PHE A 152 -7.36 1.42 0.70
N ASN A 153 -8.09 1.88 1.73
CA ASN A 153 -9.17 1.12 2.35
C ASN A 153 -10.55 1.59 1.85
N ASN A 154 -11.15 0.80 0.97
CA ASN A 154 -12.44 1.09 0.33
C ASN A 154 -13.65 0.54 1.11
N GLY A 155 -13.84 0.98 2.36
CA GLY A 155 -15.01 0.57 3.13
C GLY A 155 -14.86 -0.71 3.94
N TRP A 156 -13.64 -1.18 4.21
CA TRP A 156 -13.43 -2.41 4.96
C TRP A 156 -13.19 -2.16 6.45
N ASN A 157 -13.79 -3.03 7.27
CA ASN A 157 -13.71 -2.99 8.73
C ASN A 157 -12.52 -3.79 9.26
N TYR A 158 -12.10 -3.48 10.49
CA TYR A 158 -10.98 -4.11 11.20
C TYR A 158 -9.68 -4.06 10.38
N VAL A 159 -9.40 -2.89 9.82
CA VAL A 159 -8.18 -2.59 9.08
C VAL A 159 -7.25 -1.76 9.99
N SER A 160 -5.99 -2.16 10.09
CA SER A 160 -4.97 -1.41 10.82
C SER A 160 -3.81 -1.05 9.89
N VAL A 161 -3.45 0.23 9.87
CA VAL A 161 -2.28 0.76 9.16
C VAL A 161 -1.35 1.36 10.21
N THR A 162 -0.31 0.62 10.57
CA THR A 162 0.51 0.91 11.76
C THR A 162 2.00 0.90 11.53
N ASN A 163 2.75 1.73 12.26
CA ASN A 163 4.21 1.71 12.28
C ASN A 163 4.88 1.84 10.89
N ASN A 164 4.19 2.46 9.92
CA ASN A 164 4.71 2.61 8.56
C ASN A 164 5.44 3.96 8.38
N ILE A 165 6.27 4.05 7.35
CA ILE A 165 6.87 5.29 6.88
C ILE A 165 6.30 5.59 5.49
N PHE A 166 5.65 6.73 5.32
CA PHE A 166 5.20 7.23 4.04
C PHE A 166 6.08 8.41 3.64
N ASN A 167 6.76 8.28 2.50
CA ASN A 167 7.68 9.28 2.01
C ASN A 167 7.42 9.58 0.52
N TYR A 168 7.33 10.85 0.15
CA TYR A 168 7.04 11.26 -1.23
C TYR A 168 5.80 10.61 -1.85
N VAL A 169 4.77 10.38 -1.03
CA VAL A 169 3.44 9.99 -1.51
C VAL A 169 2.66 11.27 -1.77
N ILE A 170 2.46 11.58 -3.05
CA ILE A 170 1.93 12.86 -3.50
C ILE A 170 0.69 12.55 -4.32
N PRO A 171 -0.50 12.68 -3.72
CA PRO A 171 -1.73 12.43 -4.46
C PRO A 171 -1.91 13.42 -5.61
N GLY A 172 -2.10 12.90 -6.81
CA GLY A 172 -2.22 13.68 -8.04
C GLY A 172 -3.36 14.71 -8.03
N TYR A 173 -3.24 15.72 -8.89
CA TYR A 173 -4.22 16.81 -9.01
C TYR A 173 -5.61 16.35 -9.48
N GLN A 174 -5.68 15.30 -10.31
CA GLN A 174 -6.92 14.64 -10.74
C GLN A 174 -7.39 13.56 -9.78
N ALA A 175 -6.70 13.38 -8.64
CA ALA A 175 -7.21 12.56 -7.56
C ALA A 175 -8.32 13.36 -6.87
N ASP A 176 -9.43 13.49 -7.59
CA ASP A 176 -10.60 14.31 -7.34
C ASP A 176 -11.14 13.99 -5.96
N SER A 177 -10.65 14.62 -4.90
CA SER A 177 -11.27 14.67 -3.56
C SER A 177 -11.64 13.35 -2.84
N GLU A 178 -11.51 12.21 -3.51
CA GLU A 178 -12.18 10.95 -3.20
C GLU A 178 -11.19 9.78 -3.31
N TRP A 179 -10.12 9.94 -4.11
CA TRP A 179 -9.20 8.87 -4.51
C TRP A 179 -7.73 9.27 -4.40
N GLY A 180 -7.39 10.31 -3.64
CA GLY A 180 -6.04 10.88 -3.63
C GLY A 180 -5.51 11.19 -2.26
N ASN A 181 -5.22 10.20 -1.43
CA ASN A 181 -4.60 10.42 -0.12
C ASN A 181 -3.59 9.33 0.18
N VAL A 182 -2.60 9.67 1.00
CA VAL A 182 -1.52 8.74 1.35
C VAL A 182 -2.07 7.50 2.03
N VAL A 183 -2.95 7.68 3.02
CA VAL A 183 -3.78 6.63 3.63
C VAL A 183 -5.24 7.06 3.56
N THR A 184 -6.05 6.27 2.87
CA THR A 184 -7.50 6.51 2.76
C THR A 184 -8.29 5.49 3.56
N VAL A 185 -9.23 5.95 4.39
CA VAL A 185 -10.29 5.17 5.01
C VAL A 185 -11.62 5.69 4.50
N MET A 186 -12.15 5.04 3.47
CA MET A 186 -13.40 5.44 2.83
C MET A 186 -14.58 4.67 3.42
N VAL A 187 -15.73 5.33 3.61
CA VAL A 187 -17.03 4.74 3.89
C VAL A 187 -17.88 4.85 2.62
N HIS A 188 -18.46 3.74 2.16
CA HIS A 188 -19.12 3.72 0.86
C HIS A 188 -20.10 2.56 0.70
N THR A 189 -21.19 2.79 -0.05
CA THR A 189 -22.23 1.77 -0.32
C THR A 189 -22.39 1.37 -1.79
N GLN A 190 -21.46 1.64 -2.72
CA GLN A 190 -21.71 1.24 -4.12
C GLN A 190 -22.06 -0.24 -4.22
N LEU A 191 -23.26 -0.43 -4.74
CA LEU A 191 -23.87 -1.65 -5.23
C LEU A 191 -22.87 -2.38 -6.13
N GLY A 192 -22.32 -3.49 -5.63
CA GLY A 192 -21.47 -4.42 -6.40
C GLY A 192 -20.05 -4.61 -5.88
N GLY A 193 -19.56 -3.75 -4.97
CA GLY A 193 -18.16 -3.74 -4.55
C GLY A 193 -17.95 -3.81 -3.03
N GLY A 194 -18.65 -4.69 -2.31
CA GLY A 194 -18.29 -5.19 -0.97
C GLY A 194 -18.09 -4.24 0.23
N GLY A 195 -17.99 -2.92 0.03
CA GLY A 195 -17.70 -1.94 1.07
C GLY A 195 -18.82 -1.79 2.10
N ALA A 196 -18.44 -1.44 3.33
CA ALA A 196 -19.38 -1.26 4.43
C ALA A 196 -20.06 0.12 4.39
N ALA A 197 -21.37 0.12 4.63
CA ALA A 197 -22.17 1.32 4.83
C ALA A 197 -21.74 2.14 6.07
N VAL A 198 -21.02 1.51 7.00
CA VAL A 198 -20.45 2.11 8.21
C VAL A 198 -19.09 1.46 8.46
N ILE A 199 -18.08 2.27 8.75
CA ILE A 199 -16.87 1.79 9.41
C ILE A 199 -17.15 1.74 10.92
N THR A 200 -16.83 0.61 11.52
CA THR A 200 -17.03 0.29 12.95
C THR A 200 -15.70 0.07 13.66
N SER A 201 -14.65 -0.26 12.91
CA SER A 201 -13.29 -0.40 13.42
C SER A 201 -12.29 -0.16 12.28
N ALA A 202 -11.44 0.84 12.44
CA ALA A 202 -10.23 1.00 11.65
C ALA A 202 -9.19 1.77 12.48
N THR A 203 -7.91 1.49 12.28
CA THR A 203 -6.83 2.17 13.01
C THR A 203 -5.78 2.68 12.03
N VAL A 204 -5.38 3.94 12.18
CA VAL A 204 -4.22 4.53 11.51
C VAL A 204 -3.32 5.12 12.59
N SER A 205 -2.27 4.41 12.99
CA SER A 205 -1.46 4.84 14.13
C SER A 205 0.04 4.62 14.01
N ASN A 206 0.82 5.43 14.73
CA ASN A 206 2.27 5.32 14.80
C ASN A 206 2.99 5.37 13.43
N ASN A 207 2.36 5.98 12.42
CA ASN A 207 2.98 6.15 11.12
C ASN A 207 3.78 7.46 11.06
N THR A 208 4.82 7.48 10.23
CA THR A 208 5.56 8.70 9.89
C THR A 208 5.22 9.13 8.48
N PHE A 209 4.82 10.38 8.29
CA PHE A 209 4.55 10.98 6.99
C PHE A 209 5.54 12.10 6.73
N SER A 210 6.40 11.94 5.73
CA SER A 210 7.41 12.94 5.34
C SER A 210 7.30 13.27 3.85
N ASN A 211 7.37 14.57 3.50
CA ASN A 211 7.32 15.04 2.10
C ASN A 211 6.11 14.51 1.31
N CYS A 212 5.00 14.31 1.99
CA CYS A 212 3.71 13.91 1.46
C CYS A 212 2.82 15.14 1.27
N THR A 213 1.81 15.00 0.41
CA THR A 213 0.72 15.98 0.21
C THR A 213 1.17 17.45 0.07
N SER A 214 1.43 17.93 -1.14
CA SER A 214 1.84 19.32 -1.40
C SER A 214 0.70 20.26 -1.82
N PHE A 215 -0.54 19.78 -1.94
CA PHE A 215 -1.65 20.59 -2.49
C PHE A 215 -2.43 21.32 -1.40
N THR A 216 -2.52 22.65 -1.52
CA THR A 216 -3.29 23.53 -0.64
C THR A 216 -4.49 24.18 -1.35
N THR A 217 -4.79 23.81 -2.60
CA THR A 217 -5.78 24.53 -3.41
C THR A 217 -6.71 23.57 -4.16
N GLY A 218 -7.79 23.15 -3.49
CA GLY A 218 -8.93 22.42 -4.03
C GLY A 218 -10.08 22.43 -3.01
N PRO A 219 -11.36 22.30 -3.43
CA PRO A 219 -12.52 22.42 -2.53
C PRO A 219 -12.62 21.29 -1.49
N LEU A 220 -11.86 20.21 -1.64
CA LEU A 220 -11.76 19.09 -0.72
C LEU A 220 -10.26 18.80 -0.51
N SER A 221 -9.77 19.07 0.69
CA SER A 221 -8.36 19.03 1.02
C SER A 221 -7.83 17.59 1.10
N SER A 222 -6.93 17.20 0.17
CA SER A 222 -6.17 15.94 0.26
C SER A 222 -5.30 15.94 1.51
N GLY A 223 -5.43 14.91 2.35
CA GLY A 223 -4.67 14.78 3.59
C GLY A 223 -3.71 13.59 3.57
N ASN A 224 -2.74 13.57 4.47
CA ASN A 224 -1.92 12.35 4.66
C ASN A 224 -2.81 11.19 5.14
N ILE A 225 -3.74 11.49 6.05
CA ILE A 225 -4.78 10.56 6.47
C ILE A 225 -6.11 11.17 6.08
N HIS A 226 -6.89 10.47 5.28
CA HIS A 226 -8.21 10.93 4.88
C HIS A 226 -9.28 9.91 5.24
N VAL A 227 -10.23 10.36 6.06
CA VAL A 227 -11.44 9.61 6.39
C VAL A 227 -12.63 10.27 5.71
N ILE A 228 -13.29 9.55 4.81
CA ILE A 228 -14.25 10.14 3.86
C ILE A 228 -15.48 9.26 3.74
N THR A 229 -16.66 9.85 3.55
CA THR A 229 -17.85 9.14 3.06
C THR A 229 -18.12 9.47 1.59
N LYS A 230 -18.20 8.44 0.73
CA LYS A 230 -18.33 8.62 -0.72
C LYS A 230 -19.76 8.88 -1.21
N VAL A 231 -20.79 8.34 -0.53
CA VAL A 231 -22.18 8.51 -0.94
C VAL A 231 -23.09 8.66 0.26
N GLY A 232 -24.04 9.60 0.19
CA GLY A 232 -25.10 9.78 1.19
C GLY A 232 -24.61 10.16 2.59
N SER A 233 -25.55 10.35 3.52
CA SER A 233 -25.27 10.67 4.92
C SER A 233 -24.81 9.43 5.71
N LEU A 234 -23.71 8.81 5.31
CA LEU A 234 -23.13 7.67 6.03
C LEU A 234 -22.35 8.15 7.25
N ALA A 235 -22.38 7.36 8.32
CA ALA A 235 -21.66 7.68 9.55
C ALA A 235 -20.21 7.18 9.46
N ILE A 236 -19.27 8.07 9.74
CA ILE A 236 -17.89 7.70 10.06
C ILE A 236 -17.85 7.43 11.56
N THR A 237 -17.72 6.17 11.96
CA THR A 237 -17.55 5.79 13.37
C THR A 237 -16.37 4.83 13.52
N GLY A 238 -15.83 4.68 14.74
CA GLY A 238 -14.85 3.63 15.02
C GLY A 238 -13.50 3.74 14.30
N VAL A 239 -13.16 4.89 13.73
CA VAL A 239 -11.82 5.16 13.17
C VAL A 239 -10.95 5.80 14.24
N ALA A 240 -9.89 5.10 14.65
CA ALA A 240 -8.89 5.60 15.59
C ALA A 240 -7.66 6.12 14.84
N ILE A 241 -7.28 7.37 15.11
CA ILE A 241 -6.06 7.98 14.56
C ILE A 241 -5.21 8.48 15.74
N SER A 242 -3.99 7.95 15.89
CA SER A 242 -3.15 8.26 17.05
C SER A 242 -1.65 8.04 16.80
N GLY A 243 -0.78 8.78 17.49
CA GLY A 243 0.68 8.53 17.46
C GLY A 243 1.38 8.79 16.13
N ASN A 244 0.69 9.37 15.13
CA ASN A 244 1.30 9.65 13.82
C ASN A 244 2.20 10.89 13.89
N THR A 245 3.35 10.84 13.22
CA THR A 245 4.26 11.97 13.03
C THR A 245 4.09 12.51 11.61
N ILE A 246 3.81 13.81 11.48
CA ILE A 246 3.56 14.48 10.18
C ILE A 246 4.55 15.65 10.04
N SER A 247 5.44 15.59 9.05
CA SER A 247 6.45 16.62 8.80
C SER A 247 6.57 16.98 7.31
N GLY A 248 6.67 18.28 7.02
CA GLY A 248 6.87 18.77 5.63
C GLY A 248 5.69 18.57 4.69
N ASN A 249 4.45 18.56 5.23
CA ASN A 249 3.23 18.21 4.49
C ASN A 249 2.22 19.37 4.52
N GLY A 250 1.32 19.42 3.54
CA GLY A 250 0.26 20.43 3.43
C GLY A 250 -0.87 20.21 4.43
N VAL A 251 -1.56 19.06 4.35
CA VAL A 251 -2.69 18.73 5.22
C VAL A 251 -2.44 17.39 5.90
N GLY A 252 -2.41 17.40 7.23
CA GLY A 252 -2.13 16.21 8.02
C GLY A 252 -3.26 15.19 8.02
N ILE A 253 -4.42 15.59 8.52
CA ILE A 253 -5.61 14.72 8.65
C ILE A 253 -6.81 15.47 8.08
N SER A 254 -7.56 14.81 7.20
CA SER A 254 -8.80 15.31 6.61
C SER A 254 -9.95 14.36 6.96
N VAL A 255 -11.06 14.90 7.45
CA VAL A 255 -12.27 14.11 7.76
C VAL A 255 -13.44 14.78 7.07
N ASN A 256 -13.96 14.14 6.03
CA ASN A 256 -14.97 14.71 5.16
C ASN A 256 -16.23 13.85 5.13
N GLY A 257 -17.35 14.45 5.49
CA GLY A 257 -18.68 13.89 5.21
C GLY A 257 -19.05 14.07 3.73
N TYR A 258 -20.13 13.43 3.32
CA TYR A 258 -20.65 13.54 1.96
C TYR A 258 -21.22 14.94 1.77
N ASN A 259 -20.61 15.72 0.89
CA ASN A 259 -21.21 16.96 0.41
C ASN A 259 -21.99 16.66 -0.86
N ALA A 260 -23.33 16.65 -0.72
CA ALA A 260 -24.25 16.61 -1.85
C ALA A 260 -24.26 18.00 -2.52
N ASN A 261 -23.22 18.34 -3.28
CA ASN A 261 -23.24 19.52 -4.16
C ASN A 261 -23.40 19.08 -5.61
#